data_AF-A0A067F047-F1
#
_entry.id   AF-A0A067F047-F1
#
_cell.length_a   1.000
_cell.length_b   1.000
_cell.length_c   1.000
_cell.angle_alpha   90.00
_cell.angle_beta   90.00
_cell.angle_gamma   90.00
#
_symmetry.space_group_name_H-M   'P 1'
#
loop_
_entity.id
_entity.type
_entity.pdbx_description
1 polymer ?
#
loop_
_entity_poly.entity_id
_entity_poly.type
_entity_poly.pdbx_seq_one_letter_code
_entity_poly.pdbx_strand_id
1 'polypeptide(L)'
;MLKPLHSFVSTQDIKYQLTRRATIMSLESYDRAKEVKRFDESKVGVKGLVDLGVTAIPRFFIHPPATLADLRPKSKTRPVSDVVPTIDLSGVDSDDLRPTIVEKIACASRELGFFQVVNHGIGVEVLERMVRAIKGFHEQPPEIKAPVYRRENTKGVSYISNIDLFHSKAASWRDTLQIRLGLTEPELEEVPEICRKEAVEWNHHVKQLGELLFGLLCEGLGLKTDKLKENTFLEGRMMVGHYYPYCPQPDLTVGITSHTDPGPLTILLQDDKGGLQIKHGEEWVDVKPVPGALVINIGDILQ
;
A
#
# COMPACT_ATOMS: atom_id res chain seq x y z
N MET A 1 18.31 6.08 43.24
CA MET A 1 17.62 7.00 42.29
C MET A 1 18.44 7.09 41.02
N LEU A 2 18.07 6.33 39.98
CA LEU A 2 18.68 6.39 38.65
C LEU A 2 17.78 7.27 37.77
N LYS A 3 18.33 8.36 37.21
CA LYS A 3 17.67 9.14 36.16
C LYS A 3 18.02 8.51 34.80
N PRO A 4 17.07 8.32 33.88
CA PRO A 4 17.39 7.93 32.51
C PRO A 4 17.82 9.16 31.70
N LEU A 5 18.96 9.07 31.00
CA LEU A 5 19.31 9.99 29.93
C LEU A 5 18.53 9.60 28.67
N HIS A 6 17.45 10.30 28.38
CA HIS A 6 16.95 10.42 27.01
C HIS A 6 17.47 11.75 26.45
N SER A 7 18.57 11.72 25.71
CA SER A 7 18.98 12.84 24.87
C SER A 7 18.24 12.75 23.54
N PHE A 8 17.18 13.55 23.39
CA PHE A 8 16.61 13.83 22.08
C PHE A 8 17.60 14.69 21.28
N VAL A 9 17.96 14.24 20.08
CA VAL A 9 18.70 15.08 19.13
C VAL A 9 17.71 16.07 18.51
N SER A 10 17.99 17.36 18.61
CA SER A 10 17.12 18.43 18.10
C SER A 10 16.98 18.36 16.58
N THR A 11 15.80 18.71 16.05
CA THR A 11 15.56 18.88 14.61
C THR A 11 16.50 19.91 13.96
N GLN A 12 17.03 20.87 14.72
CA GLN A 12 18.06 21.80 14.26
C GLN A 12 19.43 21.13 14.10
N ASP A 13 19.79 20.17 14.96
CA ASP A 13 21.04 19.41 14.84
C ASP A 13 21.01 18.48 13.62
N ILE A 14 19.85 17.88 13.32
CA ILE A 14 19.62 17.07 12.12
C ILE A 14 19.79 17.93 10.86
N LYS A 15 19.16 19.11 10.82
CA LYS A 15 19.27 20.04 9.69
C LYS A 15 20.70 20.55 9.49
N TYR A 16 21.40 20.89 10.58
CA TYR A 16 22.78 21.36 10.52
C TYR A 16 23.76 20.27 10.04
N GLN A 17 23.59 19.02 10.49
CA GLN A 17 24.42 17.88 10.05
C GLN A 17 24.17 17.48 8.59
N LEU A 18 22.93 17.59 8.10
CA LEU A 18 22.58 17.28 6.71
C LEU A 18 23.07 18.37 5.73
N THR A 19 22.96 19.65 6.12
CA THR A 19 23.32 20.79 5.25
C THR A 19 24.85 20.95 5.10
N ARG A 20 25.62 20.67 6.16
CA ARG A 20 27.08 20.85 6.15
C ARG A 20 27.84 19.71 5.42
N ARG A 21 27.20 18.57 5.17
CA ARG A 21 27.80 17.41 4.47
C ARG A 21 27.56 17.39 2.96
N ALA A 22 26.61 18.16 2.44
CA ALA A 22 26.38 18.27 0.99
C ALA A 22 27.62 18.80 0.23
N THR A 23 28.55 19.49 0.90
CA THR A 23 29.77 20.06 0.30
C THR A 23 31.03 19.21 0.53
N ILE A 24 30.97 18.12 1.34
CA ILE A 24 32.14 17.25 1.66
C ILE A 24 31.79 15.77 1.41
N MET A 25 31.17 15.45 0.27
CA MET A 25 30.79 14.07 -0.07
C MET A 25 31.42 13.57 -1.38
N SER A 26 32.64 14.02 -1.71
CA SER A 26 33.35 13.50 -2.88
C SER A 26 34.39 12.41 -2.58
N LEU A 27 34.58 11.95 -1.32
CA LEU A 27 35.64 10.97 -1.01
C LEU A 27 35.34 9.92 0.10
N GLU A 28 34.18 9.90 0.75
CA GLU A 28 33.80 8.76 1.63
C GLU A 28 33.16 7.64 0.78
N SER A 29 33.67 6.41 0.89
CA SER A 29 33.04 5.22 0.28
C SER A 29 31.60 5.11 0.76
N TYR A 30 30.64 5.04 -0.16
CA TYR A 30 29.24 4.92 0.18
C TYR A 30 28.97 3.64 1.00
N ASP A 31 28.51 3.82 2.23
CA ASP A 31 28.12 2.75 3.13
C ASP A 31 26.59 2.74 3.26
N ARG A 32 25.94 1.95 2.39
CA ARG A 32 24.48 1.78 2.39
C ARG A 32 23.96 1.35 3.76
N ALA A 33 24.64 0.40 4.41
CA ALA A 33 24.15 -0.18 5.67
C ALA A 33 24.09 0.90 6.77
N LYS A 34 25.10 1.76 6.83
CA LYS A 34 25.16 2.87 7.79
C LYS A 34 24.10 3.94 7.50
N GLU A 35 23.88 4.32 6.24
CA GLU A 35 22.85 5.30 5.87
C GLU A 35 21.44 4.78 6.13
N VAL A 36 21.16 3.53 5.74
CA VAL A 36 19.86 2.89 5.97
C VAL A 36 19.58 2.74 7.46
N LYS A 37 20.57 2.31 8.25
CA LYS A 37 20.43 2.21 9.71
C LYS A 37 20.08 3.55 10.34
N ARG A 38 20.77 4.63 9.97
CA ARG A 38 20.47 5.99 10.47
C ARG A 38 19.07 6.45 10.08
N PHE A 39 18.64 6.16 8.86
CA PHE A 39 17.30 6.47 8.40
C PHE A 39 16.24 5.71 9.22
N ASP A 40 16.40 4.40 9.42
CA ASP A 40 15.47 3.60 10.21
C ASP A 40 15.43 4.03 11.69
N GLU A 41 16.60 4.31 12.29
CA GLU A 41 16.70 4.77 13.68
C GLU A 41 16.10 6.16 13.90
N SER A 42 16.00 6.99 12.85
CA SER A 42 15.38 8.32 12.94
C SER A 42 13.86 8.25 13.12
N LYS A 43 13.23 7.16 12.66
CA LYS A 43 11.77 6.93 12.71
C LYS A 43 10.91 8.00 12.01
N VAL A 44 11.51 8.93 11.28
CA VAL A 44 10.78 10.05 10.65
C VAL A 44 10.03 9.60 9.38
N GLY A 45 10.48 8.51 8.76
CA GLY A 45 9.95 8.01 7.50
C GLY A 45 10.30 8.90 6.29
N VAL A 46 9.80 8.52 5.13
CA VAL A 46 10.00 9.28 3.88
C VAL A 46 9.32 10.64 3.95
N LYS A 47 8.11 10.72 4.53
CA LYS A 47 7.41 11.98 4.74
C LYS A 47 8.24 12.95 5.60
N GLY A 48 8.89 12.45 6.66
CA GLY A 48 9.79 13.26 7.46
C GLY A 48 10.99 13.82 6.68
N LEU A 49 11.52 13.08 5.70
CA LEU A 49 12.55 13.62 4.80
C LEU A 49 12.01 14.78 3.95
N VAL A 50 10.78 14.64 3.45
CA VAL A 50 10.12 15.69 2.66
C VAL A 50 9.88 16.94 3.51
N ASP A 51 9.42 16.77 4.75
CA ASP A 51 9.20 17.89 5.68
C ASP A 51 10.50 18.62 6.06
N LEU A 52 11.65 17.94 5.98
CA LEU A 52 12.98 18.55 6.13
C LEU A 52 13.45 19.32 4.88
N GLY A 53 12.71 19.28 3.78
CA GLY A 53 12.99 20.02 2.56
C GLY A 53 14.10 19.40 1.70
N VAL A 54 14.21 18.06 1.67
CA VAL A 54 15.19 17.40 0.81
C VAL A 54 14.93 17.71 -0.67
N THR A 55 15.99 18.10 -1.38
CA THR A 55 15.97 18.36 -2.83
C THR A 55 16.56 17.21 -3.65
N ALA A 56 17.25 16.28 -2.97
CA ALA A 56 17.78 15.06 -3.56
C ALA A 56 17.42 13.87 -2.67
N ILE A 57 17.02 12.75 -3.28
CA ILE A 57 16.68 11.55 -2.53
C ILE A 57 17.96 10.83 -2.06
N PRO A 58 17.96 10.22 -0.86
CA PRO A 58 19.09 9.41 -0.41
C PRO A 58 19.41 8.27 -1.40
N ARG A 59 20.70 7.92 -1.52
CA ARG A 59 21.18 6.97 -2.53
C ARG A 59 20.52 5.59 -2.44
N PHE A 60 20.08 5.19 -1.25
CA PHE A 60 19.39 3.92 -1.05
C PHE A 60 17.93 3.92 -1.53
N PHE A 61 17.36 5.06 -1.95
CA PHE A 61 16.07 5.11 -2.68
C PHE A 61 16.24 5.14 -4.21
N ILE A 62 17.47 5.32 -4.70
CA ILE A 62 17.77 5.38 -6.14
C ILE A 62 17.76 3.96 -6.71
N HIS A 63 16.81 3.68 -7.60
CA HIS A 63 16.68 2.39 -8.26
C HIS A 63 17.65 2.27 -9.44
N PRO A 64 18.12 1.04 -9.75
CA PRO A 64 18.91 0.80 -10.95
C PRO A 64 18.16 1.24 -12.22
N PRO A 65 18.83 1.86 -13.22
CA PRO A 65 18.17 2.29 -14.45
C PRO A 65 17.39 1.18 -15.17
N ALA A 66 17.87 -0.06 -15.12
CA ALA A 66 17.19 -1.22 -15.69
C ALA A 66 15.82 -1.48 -15.03
N THR A 67 15.68 -1.24 -13.72
CA THR A 67 14.40 -1.37 -13.00
C THR A 67 13.39 -0.32 -13.44
N LEU A 68 13.87 0.88 -13.84
CA LEU A 68 13.02 2.02 -14.19
C LEU A 68 12.70 2.08 -15.69
N ALA A 69 13.54 1.49 -16.53
CA ALA A 69 13.41 1.55 -18.00
C ALA A 69 12.07 0.98 -18.50
N ASP A 70 11.57 -0.08 -17.85
CA ASP A 70 10.35 -0.77 -18.26
C ASP A 70 9.07 -0.12 -17.75
N LEU A 71 9.16 0.70 -16.69
CA LEU A 71 8.00 1.34 -16.05
C LEU A 71 7.45 2.54 -16.84
N ARG A 72 8.25 3.06 -17.78
CA ARG A 72 7.82 4.16 -18.65
C ARG A 72 6.92 3.60 -19.75
N PRO A 73 5.70 4.14 -19.95
CA PRO A 73 4.84 3.72 -21.04
C PRO A 73 5.59 3.87 -22.36
N LYS A 74 5.77 2.77 -23.09
CA LYS A 74 6.30 2.81 -24.45
C LYS A 74 5.22 3.46 -25.30
N SER A 75 5.42 4.73 -25.69
CA SER A 75 4.41 5.50 -26.44
C SER A 75 3.96 4.70 -27.68
N LYS A 76 2.74 4.12 -27.66
CA LYS A 76 1.88 3.69 -28.79
C LYS A 76 0.86 2.56 -28.48
N THR A 77 0.42 2.34 -27.23
CA THR A 77 -0.65 1.34 -26.96
C THR A 77 -1.96 1.97 -26.47
N ARG A 78 -3.04 1.20 -26.63
CA ARG A 78 -4.48 1.56 -26.57
C ARG A 78 -4.86 2.44 -25.37
N PRO A 79 -6.02 3.14 -25.42
CA PRO A 79 -6.53 3.84 -24.24
C PRO A 79 -6.50 2.93 -23.01
N VAL A 80 -5.82 3.39 -21.98
CA VAL A 80 -5.57 2.71 -20.69
C VAL A 80 -6.87 2.24 -20.02
N SER A 81 -8.00 2.89 -20.32
CA SER A 81 -9.33 2.55 -19.84
C SER A 81 -9.84 1.17 -20.28
N ASP A 82 -9.22 0.56 -21.30
CA ASP A 82 -9.73 -0.68 -21.90
C ASP A 82 -9.06 -1.93 -21.31
N VAL A 83 -8.02 -1.78 -20.48
CA VAL A 83 -7.26 -2.94 -19.98
C VAL A 83 -7.85 -3.48 -18.69
N VAL A 84 -8.09 -2.64 -17.68
CA VAL A 84 -8.67 -3.10 -16.40
C VAL A 84 -10.19 -2.91 -16.40
N PRO A 85 -10.98 -3.98 -16.50
CA PRO A 85 -12.43 -3.86 -16.60
C PRO A 85 -13.04 -3.31 -15.30
N THR A 86 -14.01 -2.42 -15.42
CA THR A 86 -14.87 -2.01 -14.30
C THR A 86 -16.16 -2.82 -14.32
N ILE A 87 -16.43 -3.52 -13.23
CA ILE A 87 -17.57 -4.40 -13.04
C ILE A 87 -18.54 -3.74 -12.07
N ASP A 88 -19.78 -3.55 -12.54
CA ASP A 88 -20.87 -3.05 -11.74
C ASP A 88 -21.48 -4.21 -10.94
N LEU A 89 -21.47 -4.12 -9.62
CA LEU A 89 -22.07 -5.13 -8.72
C LEU A 89 -23.54 -4.82 -8.38
N SER A 90 -24.14 -3.80 -9.00
CA SER A 90 -25.58 -3.59 -8.89
C SER A 90 -26.33 -4.80 -9.43
N GLY A 91 -27.25 -5.33 -8.61
CA GLY A 91 -28.00 -6.54 -8.97
C GLY A 91 -27.22 -7.85 -8.76
N VAL A 92 -26.13 -7.86 -7.99
CA VAL A 92 -25.43 -9.10 -7.62
C VAL A 92 -26.34 -10.13 -6.93
N ASP A 93 -27.39 -9.66 -6.25
CA ASP A 93 -28.41 -10.51 -5.62
C ASP A 93 -29.59 -10.87 -6.56
N SER A 94 -29.57 -10.40 -7.80
CA SER A 94 -30.61 -10.68 -8.81
C SER A 94 -30.27 -11.94 -9.61
N ASP A 95 -31.19 -12.89 -9.67
CA ASP A 95 -31.02 -14.14 -10.44
C ASP A 95 -30.71 -13.87 -11.93
N ASP A 96 -31.27 -12.80 -12.49
CA ASP A 96 -31.05 -12.43 -13.90
C ASP A 96 -29.66 -11.83 -14.17
N LEU A 97 -29.11 -11.03 -13.23
CA LEU A 97 -27.88 -10.26 -13.45
C LEU A 97 -26.64 -10.95 -12.88
N ARG A 98 -26.80 -11.73 -11.80
CA ARG A 98 -25.71 -12.44 -11.14
C ARG A 98 -24.89 -13.30 -12.10
N PRO A 99 -25.45 -14.12 -13.00
CA PRO A 99 -24.65 -14.94 -13.92
C PRO A 99 -23.72 -14.10 -14.82
N THR A 100 -24.19 -12.93 -15.26
CA THR A 100 -23.38 -12.01 -16.06
C THR A 100 -22.25 -11.38 -15.24
N ILE A 101 -22.51 -11.03 -13.97
CA ILE A 101 -21.50 -10.49 -13.05
C ILE A 101 -20.44 -11.56 -12.75
N VAL A 102 -20.85 -12.79 -12.46
CA VAL A 102 -19.97 -13.93 -12.22
C VAL A 102 -19.06 -14.17 -13.41
N GLU A 103 -19.60 -14.20 -14.63
CA GLU A 103 -18.78 -14.41 -15.84
C GLU A 103 -17.76 -13.29 -16.06
N LYS A 104 -18.16 -12.02 -15.83
CA LYS A 104 -17.23 -10.88 -15.94
C LYS A 104 -16.08 -10.97 -14.93
N ILE A 105 -16.39 -11.34 -13.67
CA ILE A 105 -15.37 -11.52 -12.63
C ILE A 105 -14.44 -12.69 -12.98
N ALA A 106 -15.00 -13.82 -13.42
CA ALA A 106 -14.23 -15.00 -13.79
C ALA A 106 -13.30 -14.72 -14.97
N CYS A 107 -13.80 -14.05 -16.02
CA CYS A 107 -13.02 -13.63 -17.18
C CYS A 107 -11.88 -12.68 -16.77
N ALA A 108 -12.18 -11.61 -16.02
CA ALA A 108 -11.17 -10.64 -15.60
C ALA A 108 -10.09 -11.27 -14.70
N SER A 109 -10.50 -12.17 -13.80
CA SER A 109 -9.59 -12.90 -12.91
C SER A 109 -8.66 -13.83 -13.67
N ARG A 110 -9.17 -14.53 -14.70
CA ARG A 110 -8.40 -15.48 -15.52
C ARG A 110 -7.46 -14.79 -16.51
N GLU A 111 -7.91 -13.71 -17.15
CA GLU A 111 -7.18 -13.09 -18.25
C GLU A 111 -6.18 -12.03 -17.76
N LEU A 112 -6.53 -11.29 -16.72
CA LEU A 112 -5.71 -10.18 -16.22
C LEU A 112 -5.29 -10.35 -14.76
N GLY A 113 -6.11 -11.02 -13.95
CA GLY A 113 -5.92 -11.07 -12.50
C GLY A 113 -6.25 -9.76 -11.78
N PHE A 114 -6.77 -8.76 -12.50
CA PHE A 114 -7.16 -7.44 -11.99
C PHE A 114 -8.52 -7.02 -12.55
N PHE A 115 -9.31 -6.34 -11.73
CA PHE A 115 -10.53 -5.64 -12.14
C PHE A 115 -10.90 -4.54 -11.15
N GLN A 116 -11.77 -3.63 -11.54
CA GLN A 116 -12.37 -2.65 -10.64
C GLN A 116 -13.81 -3.05 -10.35
N VAL A 117 -14.30 -2.76 -9.14
CA VAL A 117 -15.72 -2.92 -8.79
C VAL A 117 -16.32 -1.57 -8.41
N VAL A 118 -17.56 -1.34 -8.85
CA VAL A 118 -18.42 -0.22 -8.44
C VAL A 118 -19.75 -0.75 -7.92
N ASN A 119 -20.51 0.10 -7.22
CA ASN A 119 -21.78 -0.30 -6.58
C ASN A 119 -21.62 -1.53 -5.66
N HIS A 120 -20.47 -1.66 -5.02
CA HIS A 120 -20.09 -2.78 -4.13
C HIS A 120 -20.67 -2.68 -2.71
N GLY A 121 -21.61 -1.77 -2.47
CA GLY A 121 -22.31 -1.62 -1.18
C GLY A 121 -21.57 -0.86 -0.07
N ILE A 122 -20.34 -0.39 -0.30
CA ILE A 122 -19.61 0.45 0.67
C ILE A 122 -19.84 1.92 0.31
N GLY A 123 -20.35 2.71 1.24
CA GLY A 123 -20.65 4.12 1.01
C GLY A 123 -19.41 4.94 0.68
N VAL A 124 -19.51 5.85 -0.30
CA VAL A 124 -18.40 6.73 -0.73
C VAL A 124 -17.80 7.51 0.43
N GLU A 125 -18.63 7.96 1.38
CA GLU A 125 -18.15 8.66 2.58
C GLU A 125 -17.21 7.81 3.43
N VAL A 126 -17.43 6.49 3.52
CA VAL A 126 -16.55 5.56 4.26
C VAL A 126 -15.19 5.50 3.57
N LEU A 127 -15.19 5.37 2.24
CA LEU A 127 -13.96 5.35 1.43
C LEU A 127 -13.15 6.65 1.64
N GLU A 128 -13.81 7.79 1.52
CA GLU A 128 -13.14 9.08 1.70
C GLU A 128 -12.63 9.30 3.13
N ARG A 129 -13.41 8.91 4.15
CA ARG A 129 -12.97 8.98 5.55
C ARG A 129 -11.73 8.11 5.77
N MET A 130 -11.70 6.90 5.20
CA MET A 130 -10.54 6.00 5.32
C MET A 130 -9.28 6.62 4.69
N VAL A 131 -9.38 7.17 3.48
CA VAL A 131 -8.26 7.86 2.82
C VAL A 131 -7.80 9.07 3.64
N ARG A 132 -8.73 9.90 4.14
CA ARG A 132 -8.42 11.04 4.99
C ARG A 132 -7.75 10.62 6.30
N ALA A 133 -8.18 9.52 6.91
CA ALA A 133 -7.65 9.03 8.17
C ALA A 133 -6.22 8.50 8.02
N ILE A 134 -5.94 7.69 6.98
CA ILE A 134 -4.58 7.22 6.68
C ILE A 134 -3.67 8.41 6.37
N LYS A 135 -4.11 9.33 5.50
CA LYS A 135 -3.37 10.56 5.23
C LYS A 135 -3.10 11.34 6.52
N GLY A 136 -4.13 11.54 7.33
CA GLY A 136 -4.06 12.24 8.61
C GLY A 136 -3.00 11.66 9.53
N PHE A 137 -2.97 10.33 9.67
CA PHE A 137 -1.93 9.62 10.42
C PHE A 137 -0.52 9.96 9.91
N HIS A 138 -0.26 9.83 8.61
CA HIS A 138 1.07 10.07 8.04
C HIS A 138 1.54 11.53 8.14
N GLU A 139 0.61 12.48 8.14
CA GLU A 139 0.84 13.91 8.34
C GLU A 139 1.08 14.30 9.81
N GLN A 140 0.90 13.39 10.78
CA GLN A 140 1.20 13.68 12.19
C GLN A 140 2.72 13.84 12.42
N PRO A 141 3.10 14.64 13.45
CA PRO A 141 4.49 14.76 13.85
C PRO A 141 5.15 13.39 14.14
N PRO A 142 6.45 13.21 13.85
CA PRO A 142 7.16 11.95 14.10
C PRO A 142 7.02 11.44 15.55
N GLU A 143 6.91 12.33 16.52
CA GLU A 143 6.77 11.99 17.94
C GLU A 143 5.47 11.22 18.22
N ILE A 144 4.41 11.51 17.47
CA ILE A 144 3.11 10.83 17.59
C ILE A 144 3.13 9.47 16.89
N LYS A 145 3.89 9.33 15.80
CA LYS A 145 4.03 8.08 15.04
C LYS A 145 5.08 7.12 15.64
N ALA A 146 6.07 7.66 16.36
CA ALA A 146 7.18 6.90 16.93
C ALA A 146 6.78 5.71 17.84
N PRO A 147 5.70 5.77 18.65
CA PRO A 147 5.27 4.63 19.47
C PRO A 147 4.86 3.40 18.65
N VAL A 148 4.31 3.60 17.45
CA VAL A 148 3.92 2.52 16.53
C VAL A 148 5.00 2.21 15.50
N TYR A 149 6.12 2.97 15.47
CA TYR A 149 7.25 2.66 14.61
C TYR A 149 7.95 1.39 15.08
N ARG A 150 7.87 0.32 14.29
CA ARG A 150 8.52 -0.97 14.58
C ARG A 150 8.58 -1.84 13.33
N ARG A 151 9.69 -2.57 13.15
CA ARG A 151 9.85 -3.51 12.05
C ARG A 151 9.27 -4.89 12.35
N GLU A 152 9.22 -5.27 13.62
CA GLU A 152 8.62 -6.52 14.06
C GLU A 152 7.10 -6.38 14.17
N ASN A 153 6.36 -7.25 13.48
CA ASN A 153 4.91 -7.23 13.45
C ASN A 153 4.30 -8.21 14.48
N THR A 154 4.72 -8.06 15.75
CA THR A 154 4.29 -8.91 16.88
C THR A 154 3.03 -8.42 17.57
N LYS A 155 2.73 -7.12 17.49
CA LYS A 155 1.61 -6.48 18.20
C LYS A 155 0.42 -6.07 17.31
N GLY A 156 0.35 -6.60 16.09
CA GLY A 156 -0.76 -6.30 15.19
C GLY A 156 -0.79 -4.89 14.58
N VAL A 157 -0.08 -3.89 15.11
CA VAL A 157 0.10 -2.57 14.47
C VAL A 157 1.58 -2.24 14.32
N SER A 158 1.96 -1.75 13.14
CA SER A 158 3.30 -1.23 12.86
C SER A 158 3.28 -0.08 11.86
N TYR A 159 4.19 0.87 12.05
CA TYR A 159 4.51 1.93 11.10
C TYR A 159 5.98 1.80 10.67
N ILE A 160 6.22 1.78 9.37
CA ILE A 160 7.55 1.63 8.76
C ILE A 160 7.58 2.32 7.40
N SER A 161 8.77 2.65 6.89
CA SER A 161 8.89 3.06 5.48
C SER A 161 8.84 1.88 4.53
N ASN A 162 9.71 0.88 4.74
CA ASN A 162 9.84 -0.29 3.87
C ASN A 162 10.03 -1.57 4.70
N ILE A 163 9.30 -2.64 4.37
CA ILE A 163 9.43 -3.97 5.00
C ILE A 163 10.82 -4.56 4.73
N ASP A 164 11.29 -4.43 3.49
CA ASP A 164 12.52 -5.00 2.94
C ASP A 164 13.73 -4.04 2.99
N LEU A 165 13.64 -2.93 3.73
CA LEU A 165 14.62 -1.83 3.77
C LEU A 165 16.09 -2.28 3.84
N PHE A 166 16.39 -3.30 4.66
CA PHE A 166 17.75 -3.81 4.88
C PHE A 166 18.21 -4.83 3.85
N HIS A 167 17.29 -5.40 3.05
CA HIS A 167 17.56 -6.46 2.08
C HIS A 167 17.44 -6.00 0.62
N SER A 168 16.66 -4.96 0.36
CA SER A 168 16.44 -4.43 -0.98
C SER A 168 17.67 -3.74 -1.55
N LYS A 169 17.84 -3.78 -2.87
CA LYS A 169 18.89 -3.00 -3.55
C LYS A 169 18.62 -1.50 -3.43
N ALA A 170 17.36 -1.13 -3.60
CA ALA A 170 16.83 0.21 -3.39
C ALA A 170 15.50 0.12 -2.63
N ALA A 171 15.28 1.04 -1.69
CA ALA A 171 14.05 1.18 -0.93
C ALA A 171 13.01 1.95 -1.75
N SER A 172 11.73 1.66 -1.53
CA SER A 172 10.63 2.36 -2.18
C SER A 172 10.36 3.71 -1.50
N TRP A 173 9.98 4.72 -2.28
CA TRP A 173 9.64 6.06 -1.80
C TRP A 173 8.23 6.11 -1.20
N ARG A 174 8.06 5.50 -0.03
CA ARG A 174 6.79 5.42 0.69
C ARG A 174 6.96 5.28 2.19
N ASP A 175 5.88 5.60 2.90
CA ASP A 175 5.63 5.18 4.27
C ASP A 175 4.41 4.25 4.34
N THR A 176 4.37 3.40 5.36
CA THR A 176 3.38 2.32 5.48
C THR A 176 2.92 2.16 6.93
N LEU A 177 1.62 2.27 7.16
CA LEU A 177 0.95 1.81 8.38
C LEU A 177 0.35 0.43 8.11
N GLN A 178 0.66 -0.56 8.94
CA GLN A 178 0.07 -1.90 8.89
C GLN A 178 -0.79 -2.13 10.12
N ILE A 179 -1.99 -2.68 9.91
CA ILE A 179 -2.92 -3.06 10.97
C ILE A 179 -3.42 -4.47 10.64
N ARG A 180 -3.15 -5.43 11.53
CA ARG A 180 -3.77 -6.76 11.48
C ARG A 180 -5.23 -6.62 11.87
N LEU A 181 -6.10 -7.21 11.06
CA LEU A 181 -7.55 -7.09 11.19
C LEU A 181 -8.22 -8.45 11.39
N GLY A 182 -7.44 -9.53 11.53
CA GLY A 182 -7.92 -10.89 11.75
C GLY A 182 -6.82 -11.82 12.28
N LEU A 183 -7.22 -12.99 12.81
CA LEU A 183 -6.46 -13.99 13.60
C LEU A 183 -5.81 -13.46 14.89
N THR A 184 -5.16 -12.31 14.84
CA THR A 184 -4.57 -11.62 15.98
C THR A 184 -4.82 -10.13 15.78
N GLU A 185 -6.01 -9.69 16.20
CA GLU A 185 -6.34 -8.27 16.20
C GLU A 185 -5.50 -7.56 17.27
N PRO A 186 -4.97 -6.35 16.99
CA PRO A 186 -4.30 -5.57 18.01
C PRO A 186 -5.29 -5.14 19.08
N GLU A 187 -4.78 -4.86 20.27
CA GLU A 187 -5.53 -4.08 21.25
C GLU A 187 -5.95 -2.76 20.59
N LEU A 188 -7.21 -2.37 20.75
CA LEU A 188 -7.78 -1.26 19.99
C LEU A 188 -7.03 0.06 20.27
N GLU A 189 -6.51 0.21 21.48
CA GLU A 189 -5.68 1.32 21.94
C GLU A 189 -4.34 1.43 21.19
N GLU A 190 -3.81 0.32 20.65
CA GLU A 190 -2.58 0.32 19.85
C GLU A 190 -2.80 0.83 18.41
N VAL A 191 -4.05 0.80 17.92
CA VAL A 191 -4.40 1.44 16.65
C VAL A 191 -4.40 2.96 16.84
N PRO A 192 -3.70 3.74 16.00
CA PRO A 192 -3.64 5.19 16.11
C PRO A 192 -5.03 5.82 16.16
N GLU A 193 -5.27 6.67 17.16
CA GLU A 193 -6.58 7.26 17.44
C GLU A 193 -7.21 7.92 16.20
N ILE A 194 -6.39 8.63 15.42
CA ILE A 194 -6.81 9.37 14.22
C ILE A 194 -7.42 8.50 13.10
N CYS A 195 -7.15 7.19 13.09
CA CYS A 195 -7.67 6.28 12.07
C CYS A 195 -8.34 5.03 12.66
N ARG A 196 -8.48 4.97 13.99
CA ARG A 196 -8.98 3.77 14.69
C ARG A 196 -10.41 3.44 14.30
N LYS A 197 -11.31 4.43 14.34
CA LYS A 197 -12.72 4.22 14.04
C LYS A 197 -12.92 3.80 12.58
N GLU A 198 -12.22 4.49 11.69
CA GLU A 198 -12.26 4.25 10.24
C GLU A 198 -11.70 2.87 9.90
N ALA A 199 -10.60 2.44 10.55
CA ALA A 199 -10.03 1.11 10.35
C ALA A 199 -11.00 -0.02 10.76
N VAL A 200 -11.73 0.16 11.87
CA VAL A 200 -12.73 -0.80 12.34
C VAL A 200 -13.93 -0.86 11.38
N GLU A 201 -14.47 0.29 10.98
CA GLU A 201 -15.56 0.38 10.01
C GLU A 201 -15.15 -0.22 8.65
N TRP A 202 -13.94 0.10 8.19
CA TRP A 202 -13.34 -0.45 6.98
C TRP A 202 -13.24 -1.98 7.04
N ASN A 203 -12.71 -2.54 8.13
CA ASN A 203 -12.58 -3.99 8.32
C ASN A 203 -13.93 -4.71 8.17
N HIS A 204 -14.98 -4.15 8.76
CA HIS A 204 -16.33 -4.72 8.66
C HIS A 204 -16.80 -4.80 7.20
N HIS A 205 -16.68 -3.70 6.46
CA HIS A 205 -17.08 -3.62 5.07
C HIS A 205 -16.25 -4.50 4.13
N VAL A 206 -14.92 -4.48 4.26
CA VAL A 206 -14.07 -5.30 3.38
C VAL A 206 -14.18 -6.79 3.67
N LYS A 207 -14.51 -7.18 4.91
CA LYS A 207 -14.82 -8.58 5.22
C LYS A 207 -16.06 -9.03 4.44
N GLN A 208 -17.14 -8.25 4.48
CA GLN A 208 -18.38 -8.57 3.75
C GLN A 208 -18.15 -8.59 2.23
N LEU A 209 -17.45 -7.60 1.70
CA LEU A 209 -17.12 -7.56 0.26
C LEU A 209 -16.20 -8.72 -0.14
N GLY A 210 -15.22 -9.06 0.69
CA GLY A 210 -14.36 -10.23 0.47
C GLY A 210 -15.14 -11.54 0.44
N GLU A 211 -16.09 -11.73 1.36
CA GLU A 211 -17.01 -12.89 1.35
C GLU A 211 -17.81 -12.97 0.06
N LEU A 212 -18.36 -11.84 -0.40
CA LEU A 212 -19.10 -11.77 -1.65
C LEU A 212 -18.21 -12.12 -2.85
N LEU A 213 -17.03 -11.50 -2.96
CA LEU A 213 -16.12 -11.72 -4.08
C LEU A 213 -15.63 -13.17 -4.15
N PHE A 214 -15.30 -13.77 -3.01
CA PHE A 214 -14.95 -15.20 -2.98
C PHE A 214 -16.11 -16.10 -3.42
N GLY A 215 -17.35 -15.77 -3.03
CA GLY A 215 -18.53 -16.49 -3.52
C GLY A 215 -18.68 -16.42 -5.04
N LEU A 216 -18.53 -15.23 -5.61
CA LEU A 216 -18.60 -15.01 -7.06
C LEU A 216 -17.47 -15.72 -7.82
N LEU A 217 -16.25 -15.74 -7.26
CA LEU A 217 -15.12 -16.49 -7.81
C LEU A 217 -15.38 -18.01 -7.77
N CYS A 218 -15.92 -18.54 -6.68
CA CYS A 218 -16.34 -19.94 -6.59
C CYS A 218 -17.35 -20.29 -7.68
N GLU A 219 -18.38 -19.46 -7.88
CA GLU A 219 -19.39 -19.68 -8.92
C GLU A 219 -18.78 -19.68 -10.32
N GLY A 220 -17.87 -18.75 -10.61
CA GLY A 220 -17.14 -18.69 -11.88
C GLY A 220 -16.26 -19.92 -12.14
N LEU A 221 -15.84 -20.61 -11.07
CA LEU A 221 -15.11 -21.89 -11.13
C LEU A 221 -16.03 -23.12 -11.15
N GLY A 222 -17.35 -22.95 -11.08
CA GLY A 222 -18.31 -24.04 -10.95
C GLY A 222 -18.25 -24.75 -9.59
N LEU A 223 -17.73 -24.08 -8.56
CA LEU A 223 -17.64 -24.57 -7.19
C LEU A 223 -18.83 -24.08 -6.34
N LYS A 224 -19.02 -24.71 -5.18
CA LYS A 224 -19.93 -24.17 -4.16
C LYS A 224 -19.42 -22.83 -3.64
N THR A 225 -20.33 -21.88 -3.44
CA THR A 225 -20.04 -20.48 -3.05
C THR A 225 -19.19 -20.35 -1.78
N ASP A 226 -19.37 -21.26 -0.84
CA ASP A 226 -18.69 -21.28 0.45
C ASP A 226 -17.31 -21.93 0.42
N LYS A 227 -16.88 -22.52 -0.72
CA LYS A 227 -15.68 -23.35 -0.76
C LYS A 227 -14.39 -22.61 -0.34
N LEU A 228 -14.22 -21.38 -0.82
CA LEU A 228 -13.06 -20.55 -0.43
C LEU A 228 -13.21 -19.98 0.99
N LYS A 229 -14.43 -19.80 1.49
CA LYS A 229 -14.69 -19.39 2.88
C LYS A 229 -14.31 -20.49 3.87
N GLU A 230 -14.58 -21.75 3.54
CA GLU A 230 -14.17 -22.92 4.33
C GLU A 230 -12.65 -23.05 4.47
N ASN A 231 -11.88 -22.56 3.48
CA ASN A 231 -10.42 -22.62 3.48
C ASN A 231 -9.74 -21.51 4.30
N THR A 232 -10.49 -20.80 5.15
CA THR A 232 -9.97 -19.76 6.05
C THR A 232 -9.29 -18.56 5.37
N PHE A 233 -9.48 -18.36 4.06
CA PHE A 233 -8.85 -17.26 3.29
C PHE A 233 -9.18 -15.85 3.81
N LEU A 234 -10.27 -15.74 4.56
CA LEU A 234 -10.68 -14.49 5.18
C LEU A 234 -10.23 -14.35 6.63
N GLU A 235 -9.71 -15.37 7.30
CA GLU A 235 -9.37 -15.28 8.72
C GLU A 235 -8.17 -14.35 8.94
N GLY A 236 -7.14 -14.47 8.09
CA GLY A 236 -5.99 -13.56 8.06
C GLY A 236 -6.27 -12.33 7.22
N ARG A 237 -6.50 -11.18 7.84
CA ARG A 237 -6.65 -9.88 7.16
C ARG A 237 -5.59 -8.90 7.63
N MET A 238 -5.01 -8.17 6.70
CA MET A 238 -4.08 -7.08 6.98
C MET A 238 -4.49 -5.86 6.16
N MET A 239 -4.71 -4.74 6.85
CA MET A 239 -4.85 -3.45 6.19
C MET A 239 -3.47 -2.80 6.12
N VAL A 240 -3.18 -2.24 4.95
CA VAL A 240 -1.94 -1.54 4.69
C VAL A 240 -2.25 -0.15 4.15
N GLY A 241 -2.00 0.87 4.98
CA GLY A 241 -2.17 2.28 4.64
C GLY A 241 -0.87 2.86 4.09
N HIS A 242 -0.70 2.80 2.77
CA HIS A 242 0.44 3.41 2.08
C HIS A 242 0.31 4.92 1.96
N TYR A 243 1.44 5.61 2.06
CA TYR A 243 1.54 7.04 1.81
C TYR A 243 2.77 7.32 0.97
N TYR A 244 2.54 7.95 -0.19
CA TYR A 244 3.55 8.25 -1.20
C TYR A 244 3.75 9.77 -1.21
N PRO A 245 4.67 10.32 -0.40
CA PRO A 245 4.90 11.76 -0.35
C PRO A 245 5.53 12.26 -1.66
N TYR A 246 5.47 13.57 -1.88
CA TYR A 246 6.16 14.21 -3.00
C TYR A 246 7.63 13.75 -3.11
N CYS A 247 8.07 13.41 -4.31
CA CYS A 247 9.45 13.03 -4.59
C CYS A 247 10.14 14.12 -5.40
N PRO A 248 11.29 14.68 -4.96
CA PRO A 248 12.01 15.69 -5.74
C PRO A 248 12.72 15.10 -6.97
N GLN A 249 12.88 13.78 -7.04
CA GLN A 249 13.54 13.08 -8.15
C GLN A 249 12.75 11.81 -8.53
N PRO A 250 11.50 11.96 -9.04
CA PRO A 250 10.59 10.83 -9.27
C PRO A 250 11.14 9.85 -10.32
N ASP A 251 11.95 10.32 -11.28
CA ASP A 251 12.60 9.49 -12.30
C ASP A 251 13.71 8.57 -11.77
N LEU A 252 14.04 8.63 -10.48
CA LEU A 252 15.09 7.81 -9.86
C LEU A 252 14.54 6.76 -8.89
N THR A 253 13.23 6.74 -8.64
CA THR A 253 12.64 5.87 -7.62
C THR A 253 11.23 5.44 -7.99
N VAL A 254 10.63 4.58 -7.16
CA VAL A 254 9.26 4.10 -7.30
C VAL A 254 8.56 4.13 -5.95
N GLY A 255 7.23 4.29 -5.97
CA GLY A 255 6.42 4.23 -4.75
C GLY A 255 6.41 2.84 -4.14
N ILE A 256 6.36 1.80 -4.97
CA ILE A 256 6.48 0.39 -4.59
C ILE A 256 7.17 -0.37 -5.72
N THR A 257 8.06 -1.30 -5.38
CA THR A 257 8.71 -2.17 -6.38
C THR A 257 7.72 -3.15 -7.00
N SER A 258 7.97 -3.57 -8.24
CA SER A 258 7.22 -4.66 -8.90
C SER A 258 7.18 -5.90 -8.02
N HIS A 259 5.98 -6.46 -7.81
CA HIS A 259 5.74 -7.67 -7.02
C HIS A 259 4.39 -8.29 -7.40
N THR A 260 4.17 -9.52 -6.93
CA THR A 260 2.85 -10.15 -6.83
C THR A 260 2.41 -10.15 -5.36
N ASP A 261 1.10 -10.19 -5.13
CA ASP A 261 0.56 -10.23 -3.78
C ASP A 261 0.53 -11.67 -3.27
N PRO A 262 1.12 -11.95 -2.09
CA PRO A 262 1.20 -13.32 -1.57
C PRO A 262 -0.12 -13.84 -0.98
N GLY A 263 -1.14 -12.98 -0.84
CA GLY A 263 -2.45 -13.36 -0.29
C GLY A 263 -3.33 -14.05 -1.33
N PRO A 264 -4.59 -14.38 -0.99
CA PRO A 264 -5.55 -14.90 -1.96
C PRO A 264 -6.20 -13.78 -2.81
N LEU A 265 -6.47 -12.63 -2.20
CA LEU A 265 -7.20 -11.52 -2.81
C LEU A 265 -6.80 -10.20 -2.14
N THR A 266 -6.61 -9.16 -2.94
CA THR A 266 -6.39 -7.80 -2.47
C THR A 266 -7.58 -6.92 -2.85
N ILE A 267 -8.03 -6.09 -1.91
CA ILE A 267 -9.04 -5.04 -2.12
C ILE A 267 -8.35 -3.69 -1.88
N LEU A 268 -8.12 -2.95 -2.95
CA LEU A 268 -7.36 -1.71 -2.94
C LEU A 268 -8.28 -0.50 -3.14
N LEU A 269 -8.19 0.43 -2.19
CA LEU A 269 -8.75 1.77 -2.27
C LEU A 269 -7.64 2.76 -2.66
N GLN A 270 -7.83 3.48 -3.77
CA GLN A 270 -6.91 4.52 -4.23
C GLN A 270 -7.43 5.92 -3.89
N ASP A 271 -6.53 6.90 -3.86
CA ASP A 271 -6.89 8.31 -3.88
C ASP A 271 -7.17 8.80 -5.32
N ASP A 272 -7.33 10.11 -5.49
CA ASP A 272 -7.58 10.74 -6.79
C ASP A 272 -6.32 10.93 -7.66
N LYS A 273 -5.12 10.58 -7.15
CA LYS A 273 -3.84 10.76 -7.85
C LYS A 273 -3.45 9.53 -8.66
N GLY A 274 -3.80 8.34 -8.17
CA GLY A 274 -3.47 7.08 -8.83
C GLY A 274 -2.00 6.69 -8.68
N GLY A 275 -1.38 6.19 -9.76
CA GLY A 275 0.01 5.72 -9.75
C GLY A 275 0.19 4.21 -9.60
N LEU A 276 -0.92 3.45 -9.52
CA LEU A 276 -0.87 2.00 -9.70
C LEU A 276 -0.59 1.68 -11.17
N GLN A 277 0.37 0.78 -11.38
CA GLN A 277 0.61 0.16 -12.68
C GLN A 277 0.52 -1.36 -12.53
N ILE A 278 -0.04 -2.02 -13.54
CA ILE A 278 -0.09 -3.48 -13.64
C ILE A 278 0.70 -3.95 -14.85
N LYS A 279 1.29 -5.14 -14.78
CA LYS A 279 1.99 -5.74 -15.92
C LYS A 279 0.99 -6.57 -16.74
N HIS A 280 0.79 -6.20 -18.01
CA HIS A 280 -0.02 -6.95 -18.97
C HIS A 280 0.84 -7.33 -20.18
N GLY A 281 1.12 -8.63 -20.34
CA GLY A 281 2.15 -9.10 -21.26
C GLY A 281 3.53 -8.57 -20.83
N GLU A 282 4.21 -7.84 -21.72
CA GLU A 282 5.51 -7.20 -21.44
C GLU A 282 5.42 -5.69 -21.17
N GLU A 283 4.21 -5.16 -21.04
CA GLU A 283 3.97 -3.72 -20.84
C GLU A 283 3.41 -3.44 -19.44
N TRP A 284 3.82 -2.31 -18.87
CA TRP A 284 3.19 -1.74 -17.69
C TRP A 284 2.08 -0.79 -18.12
N VAL A 285 0.90 -0.98 -17.53
CA VAL A 285 -0.32 -0.23 -17.85
C VAL A 285 -0.78 0.48 -16.59
N ASP A 286 -1.03 1.79 -16.69
CA ASP A 286 -1.56 2.57 -15.58
C ASP A 286 -2.99 2.11 -15.23
N VAL A 287 -3.35 2.08 -13.96
CA VAL A 287 -4.74 1.87 -13.53
C VAL A 287 -5.31 3.22 -13.15
N LYS A 288 -6.23 3.73 -13.97
CA LYS A 288 -6.87 5.02 -13.73
C LYS A 288 -7.86 4.88 -12.56
N PRO A 289 -7.73 5.70 -11.50
CA PRO A 289 -8.71 5.70 -10.41
C PRO A 289 -10.10 6.07 -10.93
N VAL A 290 -11.09 5.24 -10.57
CA VAL A 290 -12.51 5.52 -10.81
C VAL A 290 -13.14 5.96 -9.49
N PRO A 291 -13.86 7.11 -9.44
CA PRO A 291 -14.48 7.57 -8.21
C PRO A 291 -15.42 6.52 -7.59
N GLY A 292 -15.19 6.19 -6.32
CA GLY A 292 -15.97 5.20 -5.60
C GLY A 292 -15.74 3.75 -6.04
N ALA A 293 -14.72 3.46 -6.85
CA ALA A 293 -14.35 2.10 -7.20
C ALA A 293 -13.28 1.53 -6.27
N LEU A 294 -13.25 0.20 -6.17
CA LEU A 294 -12.17 -0.55 -5.54
C LEU A 294 -11.48 -1.40 -6.59
N VAL A 295 -10.15 -1.41 -6.59
CA VAL A 295 -9.36 -2.31 -7.43
C VAL A 295 -9.24 -3.65 -6.71
N ILE A 296 -9.53 -4.73 -7.41
CA ILE A 296 -9.42 -6.09 -6.93
C ILE A 296 -8.32 -6.79 -7.72
N ASN A 297 -7.45 -7.52 -7.04
CA ASN A 297 -6.52 -8.43 -7.70
C ASN A 297 -6.40 -9.78 -7.01
N ILE A 298 -6.17 -10.79 -7.85
CA ILE A 298 -5.92 -12.17 -7.45
C ILE A 298 -4.47 -12.26 -6.98
N GLY A 299 -4.25 -12.91 -5.84
CA GLY A 299 -2.91 -13.13 -5.30
C GLY A 299 -2.45 -14.59 -5.42
N ASP A 300 -1.18 -14.82 -5.11
CA ASP A 300 -0.43 -16.06 -5.36
C ASP A 300 -1.06 -17.30 -4.71
N ILE A 301 -1.76 -17.14 -3.58
CA ILE A 301 -2.39 -18.27 -2.88
C ILE A 301 -3.65 -18.78 -3.59
N LEU A 302 -4.35 -17.90 -4.32
CA LEU A 302 -5.57 -18.27 -5.03
C LEU A 302 -5.28 -18.80 -6.45
N GLN A 303 -4.16 -18.37 -7.05
CA GLN A 303 -3.69 -18.83 -8.36
C GLN A 303 -3.21 -20.29 -8.35
#